data_AF-A0A7V6SSV8-F1
#
_entry.id   AF-A0A7V6SSV8-F1
#
_cell.length_a   1.000
_cell.length_b   1.000
_cell.length_c   1.000
_cell.angle_alpha   90.00
_cell.angle_beta   90.00
_cell.angle_gamma   90.00
#
_symmetry.space_group_name_H-M   'P 1'
#
loop_
_entity.id
_entity.type
_entity.pdbx_description
1 polymer ?
#
loop_
_entity_poly.entity_id
_entity_poly.type
_entity_poly.pdbx_seq_one_letter_code
_entity_poly.pdbx_strand_id
1 'polypeptide(L)'
;MFTPPSETSTTMYFVYALSFFLLIYAVYRGLFTRLRTPEDYLIRAKNYVSYFRSHKKAIRTLENGLQLPELTEAQKQEFYFRLGIEHYRLRDYATAVTHFDHVIPRLKKRKLEYDSGYLSMIMSYYNDGQEATARKIYHQLLSKQHTDVRFSFVTSLDKRIFKDTERKK
;
A
#
# COMPACT_ATOMS: atom_id res chain seq x y z
N MET A 1 32.02 -42.15 -21.16
CA MET A 1 30.73 -42.83 -20.96
C MET A 1 29.74 -41.77 -20.50
N PHE A 2 28.82 -41.32 -21.37
CA PHE A 2 27.82 -40.30 -21.05
C PHE A 2 26.64 -41.03 -20.37
N THR A 3 26.42 -40.83 -19.08
CA THR A 3 25.22 -41.32 -18.40
C THR A 3 24.05 -40.43 -18.79
N PRO A 4 22.94 -40.96 -19.33
CA PRO A 4 21.76 -40.14 -19.58
C PRO A 4 21.21 -39.62 -18.24
N PRO A 5 20.58 -38.43 -18.22
CA PRO A 5 20.10 -37.83 -16.98
C PRO A 5 19.02 -38.72 -16.36
N SER A 6 19.01 -38.78 -15.02
CA SER A 6 18.10 -39.59 -14.20
C SER A 6 16.65 -39.46 -14.68
N GLU A 7 16.00 -40.57 -15.00
CA GLU A 7 14.58 -40.63 -15.27
C GLU A 7 13.83 -39.98 -14.10
N THR A 8 13.12 -38.89 -14.37
CA THR A 8 12.28 -38.23 -13.38
C THR A 8 11.24 -39.24 -12.89
N SER A 9 11.29 -39.59 -11.59
CA SER A 9 10.40 -40.58 -11.01
C SER A 9 8.94 -40.14 -11.14
N THR A 10 8.01 -41.10 -11.21
CA THR A 10 6.56 -40.85 -11.19
C THR A 10 6.12 -39.96 -10.02
N THR A 11 6.80 -40.07 -8.88
CA THR A 11 6.62 -39.18 -7.72
C THR A 11 6.97 -37.73 -8.03
N MET A 12 7.98 -37.47 -8.85
CA MET A 12 8.38 -36.13 -9.27
C MET A 12 7.32 -35.50 -10.17
N TYR A 13 6.74 -36.26 -11.11
CA TYR A 13 5.61 -35.79 -11.93
C TYR A 13 4.38 -35.45 -11.07
N PHE A 14 4.08 -36.27 -10.07
CA PHE A 14 2.99 -35.98 -9.13
C PHE A 14 3.23 -34.69 -8.34
N VAL A 15 4.46 -34.47 -7.86
CA VAL A 15 4.84 -33.23 -7.17
C VAL A 15 4.71 -32.02 -8.09
N TYR A 16 5.13 -32.12 -9.36
CA TYR A 16 4.98 -31.03 -10.32
C TYR A 16 3.53 -30.73 -10.64
N ALA A 17 2.71 -31.76 -10.89
CA ALA A 17 1.28 -31.59 -11.12
C ALA A 17 0.60 -30.93 -9.93
N LEU A 18 0.85 -31.41 -8.70
CA LEU A 18 0.29 -30.82 -7.49
C LEU A 18 0.73 -29.37 -7.29
N SER A 19 2.01 -29.08 -7.50
CA SER A 19 2.56 -27.70 -7.41
C SER A 19 1.90 -26.78 -8.43
N PHE A 20 1.69 -27.27 -9.66
CA PHE A 20 1.01 -26.54 -10.72
C PHE A 20 -0.46 -26.26 -10.38
N PHE A 21 -1.20 -27.25 -9.85
CA PHE A 21 -2.57 -27.06 -9.39
C PHE A 21 -2.65 -26.06 -8.23
N LEU A 22 -1.74 -26.12 -7.26
CA LEU A 22 -1.68 -25.16 -6.15
C LEU A 22 -1.37 -23.74 -6.64
N LEU A 23 -0.47 -23.60 -7.63
CA LEU A 23 -0.17 -22.32 -8.26
C LEU A 23 -1.41 -21.75 -8.97
N ILE A 24 -2.09 -22.55 -9.81
CA ILE A 24 -3.32 -22.13 -10.51
C ILE A 24 -4.39 -21.74 -9.49
N TYR A 25 -4.57 -22.53 -8.43
CA TYR A 25 -5.55 -22.24 -7.39
C TYR A 25 -5.21 -20.92 -6.67
N ALA A 26 -3.94 -20.68 -6.35
CA ALA A 26 -3.49 -19.43 -5.74
C ALA A 26 -3.74 -18.21 -6.65
N VAL A 27 -3.46 -18.33 -7.96
CA VAL A 27 -3.74 -17.29 -8.96
C VAL A 27 -5.25 -17.07 -9.09
N TYR A 28 -6.03 -18.15 -9.17
CA TYR A 28 -7.49 -18.09 -9.25
C TYR A 28 -8.08 -17.40 -8.03
N ARG A 29 -7.65 -17.79 -6.83
CA ARG A 29 -8.06 -17.16 -5.58
C ARG A 29 -7.64 -15.70 -5.51
N GLY A 30 -6.43 -15.39 -5.95
CA GLY A 30 -5.85 -14.06 -5.93
C GLY A 30 -6.44 -13.08 -6.95
N LEU A 31 -7.14 -13.55 -7.99
CA LEU A 31 -7.67 -12.69 -9.08
C LEU A 31 -9.17 -12.83 -9.39
N PHE A 32 -9.80 -13.97 -9.09
CA PHE A 32 -11.14 -14.29 -9.60
C PHE A 32 -12.17 -14.69 -8.52
N THR A 33 -11.79 -14.75 -7.24
CA THR A 33 -12.76 -14.91 -6.13
C THR A 33 -13.79 -13.80 -6.07
N ARG A 34 -14.96 -14.10 -5.50
CA ARG A 34 -15.99 -13.08 -5.24
C ARG A 34 -15.50 -12.12 -4.16
N LEU A 35 -15.61 -10.83 -4.42
CA LEU A 35 -15.29 -9.78 -3.47
C LEU A 35 -16.47 -9.59 -2.52
N ARG A 36 -16.32 -9.98 -1.25
CA ARG A 36 -17.41 -9.90 -0.25
C ARG A 36 -16.98 -9.13 0.99
N THR A 37 -15.78 -9.41 1.46
CA THR A 37 -15.24 -8.80 2.66
C THR A 37 -14.36 -7.60 2.31
N PRO A 38 -14.19 -6.63 3.23
CA PRO A 38 -13.26 -5.51 3.04
C PRO A 38 -11.85 -5.96 2.62
N GLU A 39 -11.38 -7.05 3.24
CA GLU A 39 -10.05 -7.62 2.99
C GLU A 39 -9.91 -8.15 1.55
N ASP A 40 -10.98 -8.75 0.99
CA ASP A 40 -10.95 -9.24 -0.40
C ASP A 40 -10.66 -8.09 -1.38
N TYR A 41 -11.27 -6.92 -1.18
CA TYR A 41 -11.05 -5.75 -2.01
C TYR A 41 -9.63 -5.18 -1.85
N LEU A 42 -9.12 -5.09 -0.61
CA LEU A 42 -7.77 -4.62 -0.33
C LEU A 42 -6.71 -5.53 -0.96
N ILE A 43 -6.85 -6.85 -0.78
CA ILE A 43 -5.95 -7.85 -1.38
C ILE A 43 -6.02 -7.79 -2.91
N ARG A 44 -7.22 -7.72 -3.49
CA ARG A 44 -7.38 -7.64 -4.94
C ARG A 44 -6.75 -6.37 -5.51
N ALA A 45 -6.94 -5.22 -4.87
CA ALA A 45 -6.31 -3.97 -5.27
C ALA A 45 -4.78 -4.06 -5.23
N LYS A 46 -4.22 -4.58 -4.13
CA LYS A 46 -2.79 -4.85 -3.99
C LYS A 46 -2.25 -5.78 -5.08
N ASN A 47 -3.00 -6.82 -5.43
CA ASN A 47 -2.62 -7.77 -6.49
C ASN A 47 -2.63 -7.10 -7.87
N TYR A 48 -3.58 -6.20 -8.15
CA TYR A 48 -3.58 -5.43 -9.40
C TYR A 48 -2.32 -4.57 -9.56
N VAL A 49 -1.85 -3.97 -8.48
CA VAL A 49 -0.60 -3.20 -8.50
C VAL A 49 0.61 -4.11 -8.61
N SER A 50 0.70 -5.15 -7.77
CA SER A 50 1.87 -6.02 -7.67
C SER A 50 2.13 -6.81 -8.96
N TYR A 51 1.09 -7.41 -9.54
CA TYR A 51 1.23 -8.31 -10.68
C TYR A 51 1.05 -7.62 -12.03
N PHE A 52 0.23 -6.57 -12.09
CA PHE A 52 -0.15 -5.93 -13.36
C PHE A 52 0.23 -4.46 -13.45
N ARG A 53 0.81 -3.86 -12.38
CA ARG A 53 1.10 -2.42 -12.28
C ARG A 53 -0.11 -1.54 -12.61
N SER A 54 -1.31 -2.06 -12.36
CA SER A 54 -2.55 -1.48 -12.86
C SER A 54 -3.23 -0.65 -11.77
N HIS A 55 -2.69 0.54 -11.52
CA HIS A 55 -3.21 1.49 -10.52
C HIS A 55 -4.70 1.82 -10.73
N LYS A 56 -5.16 2.01 -11.97
CA LYS A 56 -6.58 2.29 -12.27
C LYS A 56 -7.52 1.17 -11.83
N LYS A 57 -7.14 -0.10 -12.04
CA LYS A 57 -7.94 -1.25 -11.57
C LYS A 57 -7.91 -1.37 -10.05
N ALA A 58 -6.78 -1.06 -9.41
CA ALA A 58 -6.66 -1.02 -7.97
C ALA A 58 -7.60 0.04 -7.37
N ILE A 59 -7.58 1.26 -7.89
CA ILE A 59 -8.47 2.37 -7.49
C ILE A 59 -9.93 1.95 -7.60
N ARG A 60 -10.38 1.48 -8.77
CA ARG A 60 -11.77 1.03 -8.97
C ARG A 60 -12.18 -0.08 -7.99
N THR A 61 -11.25 -0.98 -7.66
CA THR A 61 -11.50 -2.05 -6.69
C THR A 61 -11.66 -1.48 -5.29
N LEU A 62 -10.83 -0.53 -4.88
CA LEU A 62 -10.92 0.14 -3.59
C LEU A 62 -12.19 0.99 -3.46
N GLU A 63 -12.55 1.73 -4.51
CA GLU A 63 -13.81 2.50 -4.57
C GLU A 63 -15.04 1.60 -4.42
N ASN A 64 -15.07 0.45 -5.11
CA ASN A 64 -16.14 -0.53 -4.92
C ASN A 64 -16.16 -1.08 -3.49
N GLY A 65 -14.99 -1.31 -2.89
CA GLY A 65 -14.87 -1.77 -1.50
C GLY A 65 -15.43 -0.76 -0.50
N LEU A 66 -15.27 0.55 -0.74
CA LEU A 66 -15.86 1.61 0.06
C LEU A 66 -17.40 1.63 0.05
N GLN A 67 -18.04 1.01 -0.95
CA GLN A 67 -19.50 0.90 -1.03
C GLN A 67 -20.09 -0.24 -0.18
N LEU A 68 -19.25 -1.01 0.53
CA LEU A 68 -19.75 -2.05 1.42
C LEU A 68 -20.57 -1.43 2.58
N PRO A 69 -21.76 -1.98 2.89
CA PRO A 69 -22.68 -1.36 3.86
C PRO A 69 -22.16 -1.36 5.30
N GLU A 70 -21.33 -2.35 5.67
CA GLU A 70 -20.87 -2.57 7.04
C GLU A 70 -19.36 -2.35 7.18
N LEU A 71 -18.87 -1.16 6.82
CA LEU A 71 -17.49 -0.79 7.07
C LEU A 71 -17.32 -0.10 8.42
N THR A 72 -16.45 -0.65 9.25
CA THR A 72 -15.93 0.07 10.42
C THR A 72 -15.12 1.29 9.99
N GLU A 73 -15.04 2.31 10.83
CA GLU A 73 -14.24 3.50 10.54
C GLU A 73 -12.76 3.18 10.30
N ALA A 74 -12.22 2.16 10.99
CA ALA A 74 -10.86 1.70 10.76
C ALA A 74 -10.67 1.11 9.35
N GLN A 75 -11.65 0.35 8.86
CA GLN A 75 -11.62 -0.21 7.50
C GLN A 75 -11.78 0.90 6.45
N LYS A 76 -12.70 1.85 6.65
CA LYS A 76 -12.83 3.02 5.75
C LYS A 76 -11.52 3.78 5.65
N GLN A 77 -10.86 4.04 6.77
CA GLN A 77 -9.54 4.68 6.81
C GLN A 77 -8.48 3.89 6.05
N GLU A 78 -8.49 2.56 6.12
CA GLU A 78 -7.56 1.73 5.34
C GLU A 78 -7.83 1.85 3.84
N PHE A 79 -9.09 1.82 3.39
CA PHE A 79 -9.43 2.05 1.99
C PHE A 79 -8.96 3.42 1.49
N TYR A 80 -9.27 4.48 2.23
CA TYR A 80 -8.82 5.83 1.89
C TYR A 80 -7.30 5.94 1.86
N PHE A 81 -6.61 5.28 2.81
CA PHE A 81 -5.15 5.25 2.81
C PHE A 81 -4.58 4.59 1.56
N ARG A 82 -5.14 3.45 1.14
CA ARG A 82 -4.72 2.78 -0.10
C ARG A 82 -5.07 3.62 -1.33
N LEU A 83 -6.25 4.23 -1.41
CA LEU A 83 -6.62 5.13 -2.50
C LEU A 83 -5.64 6.31 -2.63
N GLY A 84 -5.32 6.97 -1.51
CA GLY A 84 -4.35 8.06 -1.48
C GLY A 84 -2.98 7.64 -2.02
N ILE A 85 -2.52 6.42 -1.67
CA ILE A 85 -1.25 5.86 -2.20
C ILE A 85 -1.34 5.66 -3.72
N GLU A 86 -2.44 5.10 -4.23
CA GLU A 86 -2.59 4.86 -5.67
C GLU A 86 -2.68 6.17 -6.47
N HIS A 87 -3.41 7.18 -5.98
CA HIS A 87 -3.43 8.51 -6.62
C HIS A 87 -2.07 9.20 -6.56
N TYR A 88 -1.33 9.08 -5.45
CA TYR A 88 0.05 9.55 -5.38
C TYR A 88 0.95 8.90 -6.44
N ARG A 89 0.81 7.58 -6.68
CA ARG A 89 1.57 6.86 -7.72
C ARG A 89 1.25 7.35 -9.12
N LEU A 90 0.02 7.82 -9.35
CA LEU A 90 -0.41 8.47 -10.58
C LEU A 90 -0.03 9.96 -10.65
N ARG A 91 0.65 10.50 -9.64
CA ARG A 91 1.00 11.93 -9.48
C ARG A 91 -0.20 12.87 -9.38
N ASP A 92 -1.37 12.32 -9.04
CA ASP A 92 -2.57 13.08 -8.75
C ASP A 92 -2.58 13.45 -7.27
N TYR A 93 -1.76 14.44 -6.93
CA TYR A 93 -1.50 14.81 -5.53
C TYR A 93 -2.72 15.44 -4.85
N ALA A 94 -3.52 16.21 -5.59
CA ALA A 94 -4.75 16.80 -5.07
C ALA A 94 -5.74 15.71 -4.63
N THR A 95 -6.05 14.75 -5.51
CA THR A 95 -6.95 13.64 -5.14
C THR A 95 -6.34 12.76 -4.06
N ALA A 96 -5.02 12.51 -4.10
CA ALA A 96 -4.34 11.78 -3.03
C ALA A 96 -4.54 12.43 -1.66
N VAL A 97 -4.38 13.76 -1.57
CA VAL A 97 -4.63 14.53 -0.35
C VAL A 97 -6.07 14.39 0.13
N THR A 98 -7.06 14.50 -0.76
CA THR A 98 -8.47 14.36 -0.36
C THR A 98 -8.76 13.00 0.31
N HIS A 99 -8.16 11.92 -0.18
CA HIS A 99 -8.26 10.62 0.47
C HIS A 99 -7.46 10.55 1.78
N PHE A 100 -6.26 11.12 1.81
CA PHE A 100 -5.43 11.14 3.02
C PHE A 100 -6.04 11.97 4.16
N ASP A 101 -6.88 12.96 3.89
CA ASP A 101 -7.59 13.73 4.92
C ASP A 101 -8.44 12.84 5.82
N HIS A 102 -9.08 11.81 5.25
CA HIS A 102 -9.84 10.81 6.01
C HIS A 102 -8.95 9.95 6.93
N VAL A 103 -7.64 9.90 6.67
CA VAL A 103 -6.66 9.07 7.39
C VAL A 103 -5.99 9.84 8.53
N ILE A 104 -5.94 11.18 8.49
CA ILE A 104 -5.32 12.02 9.53
C ILE A 104 -5.72 11.62 10.97
N PRO A 105 -7.01 11.33 11.28
CA PRO A 105 -7.40 10.96 12.64
C PRO A 105 -6.68 9.69 13.15
N ARG A 106 -6.35 8.74 12.26
CA ARG A 106 -5.61 7.51 12.59
C ARG A 106 -4.22 7.82 13.16
N LEU A 107 -3.57 8.90 12.72
CA LEU A 107 -2.22 9.26 13.17
C LEU A 107 -2.16 9.61 14.66
N LYS A 108 -3.29 9.97 15.28
CA LYS A 108 -3.38 10.27 16.71
C LYS A 108 -3.38 9.02 17.59
N LYS A 109 -3.59 7.83 17.02
CA LYS A 109 -3.60 6.57 17.77
C LYS A 109 -2.25 6.32 18.44
N ARG A 110 -2.28 5.89 19.71
CA ARG A 110 -1.07 5.54 20.49
C ARG A 110 -0.30 4.40 19.85
N LYS A 111 -1.00 3.33 19.48
CA LYS A 111 -0.46 2.21 18.70
C LYS A 111 -0.80 2.43 17.23
N LEU A 112 0.21 2.81 16.45
CA LEU A 112 0.12 2.96 15.00
C LEU A 112 1.25 2.14 14.39
N GLU A 113 0.92 1.16 13.57
CA GLU A 113 1.92 0.41 12.83
C GLU A 113 2.44 1.24 11.66
N TYR A 114 3.74 1.13 11.40
CA TYR A 114 4.36 1.76 10.26
C TYR A 114 3.89 1.13 8.93
N ASP A 115 3.56 1.98 7.97
CA ASP A 115 3.37 1.62 6.56
C ASP A 115 4.13 2.63 5.69
N SER A 116 4.84 2.15 4.68
CA SER A 116 5.57 2.99 3.72
C SER A 116 4.70 4.02 2.98
N GLY A 117 3.38 3.78 2.93
CA GLY A 117 2.38 4.71 2.41
C GLY A 117 2.38 6.08 3.12
N TYR A 118 2.87 6.17 4.36
CA TYR A 118 2.99 7.46 5.04
C TYR A 118 3.99 8.40 4.35
N LEU A 119 5.02 7.87 3.70
CA LEU A 119 5.92 8.70 2.88
C LEU A 119 5.17 9.28 1.67
N SER A 120 4.27 8.49 1.08
CA SER A 120 3.41 8.93 -0.02
C SER A 120 2.43 10.00 0.46
N MET A 121 1.87 9.85 1.66
CA MET A 121 1.02 10.85 2.30
C MET A 121 1.75 12.18 2.48
N ILE A 122 2.91 12.19 3.15
CA ILE A 122 3.70 13.41 3.36
C ILE A 122 4.04 14.09 2.03
N MET A 123 4.52 13.32 1.05
CA MET A 123 4.88 13.87 -0.26
C MET A 123 3.66 14.37 -1.06
N SER A 124 2.47 13.81 -0.85
CA SER A 124 1.26 14.29 -1.50
C SER A 124 0.89 15.68 -1.00
N TYR A 125 0.84 15.89 0.32
CA TYR A 125 0.61 17.23 0.88
C TYR A 125 1.70 18.23 0.46
N TYR A 126 2.96 17.80 0.42
CA TYR A 126 4.06 18.67 -0.01
C TYR A 126 3.90 19.10 -1.48
N ASN A 127 3.66 18.14 -2.39
CA ASN A 127 3.55 18.43 -3.82
C ASN A 127 2.23 19.15 -4.19
N ASP A 128 1.20 19.03 -3.36
CA ASP A 128 -0.06 19.79 -3.47
C ASP A 128 0.08 21.23 -2.94
N GLY A 129 1.26 21.62 -2.42
CA GLY A 129 1.54 22.96 -1.89
C GLY A 129 1.16 23.14 -0.41
N GLN A 130 0.66 22.10 0.25
CA GLN A 130 0.29 22.10 1.67
C GLN A 130 1.49 21.76 2.58
N GLU A 131 2.58 22.50 2.42
CA GLU A 131 3.86 22.20 3.09
C GLU A 131 3.76 22.16 4.62
N ALA A 132 3.01 23.08 5.23
CA ALA A 132 2.84 23.13 6.67
C ALA A 132 2.18 21.84 7.21
N THR A 133 1.17 21.34 6.50
CA THR A 133 0.50 20.07 6.82
C THR A 133 1.46 18.89 6.64
N ALA A 134 2.23 18.87 5.54
CA ALA A 134 3.25 17.85 5.29
C ALA A 134 4.28 17.78 6.44
N ARG A 135 4.81 18.93 6.89
CA ARG A 135 5.76 19.03 8.01
C ARG A 135 5.14 18.56 9.32
N LYS A 136 3.89 18.93 9.59
CA LYS A 136 3.17 18.49 10.78
C LYS A 136 3.01 16.97 10.81
N ILE A 137 2.59 16.37 9.70
CA ILE A 137 2.44 14.91 9.56
C ILE A 137 3.81 14.23 9.72
N TYR A 138 4.85 14.77 9.09
CA TYR A 138 6.23 14.30 9.21
C TYR A 138 6.65 14.21 10.69
N HIS A 139 6.51 15.29 11.46
CA HIS A 139 6.94 15.30 12.87
C HIS A 139 6.06 14.39 13.73
N GLN A 140 4.76 14.35 13.47
CA GLN A 140 3.84 13.45 14.16
C GLN A 140 4.23 11.98 13.96
N LEU A 141 4.60 11.59 12.74
CA LEU A 141 5.07 10.23 12.45
C LEU A 141 6.45 9.97 13.05
N LEU A 142 7.39 10.90 12.91
CA LEU A 142 8.75 10.77 13.47
C LEU A 142 8.72 10.58 14.99
N SER A 143 7.85 11.28 15.71
CA SER A 143 7.71 11.12 17.17
C SER A 143 7.31 9.70 17.60
N LYS A 144 6.77 8.87 16.69
CA LYS A 144 6.42 7.47 16.95
C LYS A 144 7.59 6.50 16.77
N GLN A 145 8.77 6.97 16.37
CA GLN A 145 9.95 6.13 16.18
C GLN A 145 10.36 5.37 17.45
N HIS A 146 10.05 5.90 18.63
CA HIS A 146 10.30 5.23 19.90
C HIS A 146 9.44 3.95 20.09
N THR A 147 8.29 3.87 19.41
CA THR A 147 7.41 2.70 19.44
C THR A 147 7.71 1.75 18.27
N ASP A 148 7.99 2.29 17.09
CA ASP A 148 8.36 1.51 15.90
C ASP A 148 9.46 2.25 15.13
N VAL A 149 10.67 1.70 15.14
CA VAL A 149 11.88 2.31 14.56
C VAL A 149 11.71 2.63 13.08
N ARG A 150 10.82 1.94 12.36
CA ARG A 150 10.57 2.19 10.94
C ARG A 150 9.99 3.58 10.65
N PHE A 151 9.39 4.24 11.64
CA PHE A 151 8.99 5.65 11.49
C PHE A 151 10.18 6.58 11.27
N SER A 152 11.42 6.20 11.63
CA SER A 152 12.62 6.98 11.29
C SER A 152 12.81 7.14 9.77
N PHE A 153 12.22 6.28 8.94
CA PHE A 153 12.32 6.39 7.47
C PHE A 153 11.71 7.67 6.90
N VAL A 154 10.86 8.39 7.64
CA VAL A 154 10.37 9.71 7.20
C VAL A 154 11.51 10.70 7.02
N THR A 155 12.62 10.56 7.75
CA THR A 155 13.84 11.40 7.62
C THR A 155 14.46 11.37 6.22
N SER A 156 14.17 10.34 5.42
CA SER A 156 14.55 10.30 4.00
C SER A 156 13.98 11.47 3.19
N LEU A 157 12.96 12.15 3.71
CA LEU A 157 12.31 13.29 3.09
C LEU A 157 12.87 14.65 3.55
N ASP A 158 13.81 14.71 4.49
CA ASP A 158 14.28 15.96 5.13
C ASP A 158 14.73 17.01 4.10
N LYS A 159 15.63 16.60 3.21
CA LYS A 159 16.17 17.48 2.15
C LYS A 159 15.10 18.00 1.20
N ARG A 160 13.97 17.29 1.06
CA ARG A 160 12.85 17.71 0.20
C ARG A 160 11.93 18.65 0.94
N ILE A 161 11.48 18.27 2.13
CA ILE A 161 10.47 18.99 2.91
C ILE A 161 11.01 20.29 3.49
N PHE A 162 12.30 20.35 3.84
CA PHE A 162 12.92 21.49 4.52
C PHE A 162 13.88 22.29 3.64
N LYS A 163 13.81 22.11 2.31
CA LYS A 163 14.73 22.73 1.33
C LYS A 163 14.83 24.25 1.43
N ASP A 164 13.76 24.94 1.81
CA ASP A 164 13.74 26.41 1.91
C ASP A 164 14.32 26.97 3.21
N THR A 165 14.56 26.12 4.20
CA THR A 165 15.18 26.53 5.48
C THR A 165 16.69 26.77 5.32
N GLU A 166 17.33 26.14 4.33
CA GLU A 166 18.76 26.32 4.07
C GLU A 166 19.07 27.43 3.06
N ARG A 167 18.09 27.90 2.29
CA ARG A 167 18.26 29.02 1.33
C ARG A 167 18.17 30.41 1.97
N LYS A 168 17.75 30.48 3.24
CA LYS A 168 17.57 31.73 4.00
C LYS A 168 18.62 31.94 5.11
N LYS A 169 19.69 31.13 5.12
CA LYS A 169 20.90 31.36 5.90
C LYS A 169 22.03 31.79 4.97
#